data_AF-A0A7X8WKY0-F1
#
_entry.id   AF-A0A7X8WKY0-F1
#
_cell.length_a   1.000
_cell.length_b   1.000
_cell.length_c   1.000
_cell.angle_alpha   90.00
_cell.angle_beta   90.00
_cell.angle_gamma   90.00
#
_symmetry.space_group_name_H-M   'P 1'
#
loop_
_entity.id
_entity.type
_entity.pdbx_description
1 polymer ?
#
loop_
_entity_poly.entity_id
_entity_poly.type
_entity_poly.pdbx_seq_one_letter_code
_entity_poly.pdbx_strand_id
1 'polypeptide(L)'
;MPNHVHILVKPLGEYKLNDILHSWKSYTANEINKRENRSGQLWMRESYDHIIRNEYSLNRIRHYINQNPVKAGITVSEASSPPLY
;
A
#
# COMPACT_ATOMS: atom_id res chain seq x y z
N MET A 1 -4.87 6.35 -0.87
CA MET A 1 -6.16 6.71 -1.51
C MET A 1 -7.29 6.29 -0.59
N PRO A 2 -8.50 6.87 -0.67
CA PRO A 2 -9.58 6.53 0.26
C PRO A 2 -10.11 5.10 0.09
N ASN A 3 -9.88 4.46 -1.06
CA ASN A 3 -10.38 3.12 -1.38
C ASN A 3 -9.28 2.08 -1.67
N HIS A 4 -7.99 2.46 -1.70
CA HIS A 4 -6.86 1.54 -1.89
C HIS A 4 -5.55 2.14 -1.36
N VAL A 5 -4.54 1.28 -1.22
CA VAL A 5 -3.19 1.65 -0.81
C VAL A 5 -2.18 1.25 -1.89
N HIS A 6 -1.15 2.07 -2.07
CA HIS A 6 0.05 1.72 -2.85
C HIS A 6 1.23 1.60 -1.89
N ILE A 7 1.96 0.50 -1.98
CA ILE A 7 3.07 0.21 -1.07
C ILE A 7 4.28 -0.21 -1.90
N LEU A 8 5.43 0.38 -1.59
CA LEU A 8 6.74 -0.07 -2.06
C LEU A 8 7.39 -0.85 -0.93
N VAL A 9 7.61 -2.15 -1.13
CA VAL A 9 8.13 -3.06 -0.09
C VAL A 9 9.22 -3.96 -0.65
N LYS A 10 10.20 -4.27 0.19
CA LYS A 10 11.19 -5.32 -0.03
C LYS A 10 11.00 -6.39 1.04
N PRO A 11 10.51 -7.59 0.71
CA PRO A 11 10.49 -8.70 1.65
C PRO A 11 11.90 -8.97 2.20
N LEU A 12 11.99 -9.27 3.50
CA LEU A 12 13.26 -9.56 4.17
C LEU A 12 13.36 -11.06 4.43
N GLY A 13 14.59 -11.61 4.42
CA GLY A 13 14.80 -13.04 4.65
C GLY A 13 13.99 -13.93 3.71
N GLU A 14 13.35 -14.96 4.26
CA GLU A 14 12.56 -15.94 3.51
C GLU A 14 11.05 -15.63 3.47
N TYR A 15 10.63 -14.45 3.95
CA TYR A 15 9.22 -14.08 3.94
C TYR A 15 8.71 -13.89 2.52
N LYS A 16 7.71 -14.69 2.12
CA LYS A 16 7.06 -14.57 0.82
C LYS A 16 6.09 -13.39 0.83
N LEU A 17 5.98 -12.71 -0.31
CA LEU A 17 5.06 -11.58 -0.46
C LEU A 17 3.61 -11.96 -0.12
N ASN A 18 3.17 -13.16 -0.48
CA ASN A 18 1.81 -13.63 -0.20
C ASN A 18 1.53 -13.69 1.32
N ASP A 19 2.48 -14.20 2.12
CA ASP A 19 2.31 -14.33 3.56
C ASP A 19 2.28 -12.93 4.24
N ILE A 20 3.13 -12.01 3.77
CA ILE A 20 3.14 -10.61 4.22
C ILE A 20 1.80 -9.94 3.90
N LEU A 21 1.32 -10.05 2.66
CA LEU A 21 0.06 -9.45 2.24
C LEU A 21 -1.15 -10.05 2.98
N HIS A 22 -1.13 -11.37 3.21
CA HIS A 22 -2.16 -12.05 4.00
C HIS A 22 -2.21 -11.49 5.43
N SER A 23 -1.05 -11.38 6.09
CA SER A 23 -0.95 -10.81 7.44
C SER A 23 -1.47 -9.37 7.48
N TRP A 24 -1.00 -8.50 6.58
CA TRP A 24 -1.42 -7.10 6.53
C TRP A 24 -2.92 -6.95 6.29
N LYS A 25 -3.46 -7.65 5.28
CA LYS A 25 -4.89 -7.58 4.95
C LYS A 25 -5.75 -8.09 6.10
N SER A 26 -5.38 -9.20 6.73
CA SER A 26 -6.11 -9.77 7.88
C SER A 26 -6.12 -8.81 9.08
N TYR A 27 -4.93 -8.38 9.52
CA TYR A 27 -4.80 -7.52 10.68
C TYR A 27 -5.53 -6.18 10.49
N THR A 28 -5.28 -5.50 9.37
CA THR A 28 -5.88 -4.20 9.10
C THR A 28 -7.38 -4.28 8.87
N ALA A 29 -7.90 -5.34 8.22
CA ALA A 29 -9.33 -5.53 8.07
C ALA A 29 -10.04 -5.64 9.42
N ASN A 30 -9.49 -6.44 10.34
CA ASN A 30 -10.06 -6.62 11.68
C ASN A 30 -10.03 -5.31 12.47
N GLU A 31 -8.89 -4.61 12.48
CA GLU A 31 -8.75 -3.35 13.21
C GLU A 31 -9.65 -2.23 12.67
N ILE A 32 -9.73 -2.08 11.35
CA ILE A 32 -10.59 -1.07 10.72
C ILE A 32 -12.06 -1.41 10.97
N ASN A 33 -12.48 -2.66 10.75
CA ASN A 33 -13.85 -3.08 11.00
C ASN A 33 -14.26 -2.84 12.46
N LYS A 34 -13.39 -3.16 13.42
CA LYS A 34 -13.62 -2.90 14.84
C LYS A 34 -13.79 -1.41 15.14
N ARG A 35 -12.92 -0.55 14.58
CA ARG A 35 -12.96 0.91 14.81
C ARG A 35 -14.18 1.56 14.19
N GLU A 36 -14.60 1.10 13.02
CA GLU A 36 -15.74 1.63 12.27
C GLU A 36 -17.08 0.98 12.66
N ASN A 37 -17.08 0.04 13.62
CA ASN A 37 -18.23 -0.79 14.00
C ASN A 37 -18.87 -1.49 12.78
N ARG A 38 -18.03 -2.01 11.90
CA ARG A 38 -18.38 -2.75 10.67
C ARG A 38 -18.02 -4.22 10.81
N SER A 39 -18.59 -5.04 9.93
CA SER A 39 -18.20 -6.44 9.77
C SER A 39 -18.14 -6.81 8.28
N GLY A 40 -17.44 -7.90 7.97
CA GLY A 40 -17.31 -8.40 6.60
C GLY A 40 -15.98 -8.03 5.92
N GLN A 41 -15.93 -8.25 4.62
CA GLN A 41 -14.71 -8.11 3.82
C GLN A 41 -14.36 -6.63 3.58
N LEU A 42 -13.19 -6.21 4.08
CA LEU A 42 -12.68 -4.85 3.84
C LEU A 42 -11.86 -4.75 2.54
N TRP A 43 -10.91 -5.66 2.35
CA TRP A 43 -9.99 -5.63 1.22
C TRP A 43 -10.49 -6.48 0.05
N MET A 44 -10.23 -6.04 -1.18
CA MET A 44 -10.34 -6.89 -2.37
C MET A 44 -9.48 -8.15 -2.20
N ARG A 45 -9.99 -9.32 -2.63
CA ARG A 45 -9.32 -10.61 -2.43
C ARG A 45 -7.93 -10.61 -3.06
N GLU A 46 -7.86 -10.25 -4.33
CA GLU A 46 -6.61 -10.19 -5.09
C GLU A 46 -5.89 -8.86 -4.85
N SER A 47 -4.56 -8.91 -4.94
CA SER A 47 -3.68 -7.75 -4.90
C SER A 47 -3.01 -7.61 -6.27
N TYR A 48 -2.68 -6.39 -6.67
CA TYR A 48 -1.80 -6.16 -7.81
C TYR A 48 -0.35 -6.04 -7.31
N ASP A 49 0.55 -6.85 -7.84
CA ASP A 49 1.98 -6.79 -7.56
C ASP A 49 2.81 -6.58 -8.84
N HIS A 50 3.95 -5.90 -8.68
CA HIS A 50 4.89 -5.63 -9.77
C HIS A 50 6.32 -5.72 -9.25
N ILE A 51 7.11 -6.65 -9.79
CA ILE A 51 8.52 -6.82 -9.41
C ILE A 51 9.37 -5.73 -10.05
N ILE A 52 10.08 -4.97 -9.21
CA ILE A 52 11.00 -3.91 -9.62
C ILE A 52 12.36 -4.52 -9.92
N ARG A 53 12.82 -4.38 -11.17
CA ARG A 53 14.05 -5.05 -11.65
C ARG A 53 15.23 -4.11 -11.86
N ASN A 54 15.01 -2.80 -11.82
CA ASN A 54 16.06 -1.81 -12.00
C ASN A 54 15.70 -0.47 -11.34
N GLU A 55 16.71 0.36 -11.15
CA GLU A 55 16.59 1.68 -10.51
C GLU A 55 15.66 2.64 -11.26
N TYR A 56 15.67 2.62 -12.59
CA TYR A 56 14.75 3.43 -13.39
C TYR A 56 13.28 3.11 -13.07
N SER A 57 12.93 1.82 -12.99
CA SER A 57 11.59 1.37 -12.62
C SER A 57 11.24 1.71 -11.17
N LEU A 58 12.21 1.62 -10.25
CA LEU A 58 12.05 2.01 -8.85
C LEU A 58 11.67 3.49 -8.73
N ASN A 59 12.43 4.37 -9.38
CA ASN A 59 12.21 5.81 -9.33
C ASN A 59 10.88 6.20 -9.99
N ARG A 60 10.52 5.54 -11.10
CA ARG A 60 9.21 5.74 -11.74
C ARG A 60 8.05 5.35 -10.81
N ILE A 61 8.16 4.23 -10.10
CA ILE A 61 7.12 3.76 -9.17
C ILE A 61 7.03 4.66 -7.93
N ARG A 62 8.17 5.07 -7.36
CA ARG A 62 8.20 6.07 -6.26
C ARG A 62 7.47 7.35 -6.66
N HIS A 63 7.80 7.89 -7.84
CA HIS A 63 7.13 9.08 -8.36
C HIS A 63 5.63 8.84 -8.55
N TYR A 64 5.23 7.70 -9.14
CA TYR A 64 3.81 7.36 -9.30
C TYR A 64 3.06 7.33 -7.97
N ILE A 65 3.61 6.69 -6.93
CA ILE A 65 3.00 6.61 -5.59
C ILE A 65 2.83 8.02 -5.00
N ASN A 66 3.87 8.84 -5.07
CA ASN A 66 3.83 10.21 -4.54
C ASN A 66 2.82 11.11 -5.27
N GLN A 67 2.65 10.92 -6.58
CA GLN A 67 1.72 11.73 -7.38
C GLN A 67 0.28 11.24 -7.33
N ASN A 68 0.03 10.03 -6.84
CA ASN A 68 -1.30 9.41 -6.88
C ASN A 68 -2.36 10.19 -6.08
N PRO A 69 -2.10 10.70 -4.86
CA PRO A 69 -3.06 11.54 -4.15
C PRO A 69 -3.44 12.81 -4.91
N VAL A 70 -2.46 13.50 -5.52
CA VAL A 70 -2.70 14.71 -6.32
C VAL A 70 -3.57 14.38 -7.53
N LYS A 71 -3.26 13.30 -8.25
CA LYS A 71 -4.07 12.82 -9.38
C LYS A 71 -5.50 12.46 -8.99
N ALA A 72 -5.72 12.13 -7.72
CA ALA A 72 -7.02 11.80 -7.16
C ALA A 72 -7.79 13.01 -6.58
N GLY A 73 -7.23 14.22 -6.68
CA GLY A 73 -7.83 15.41 -6.08
C GLY A 73 -7.77 15.42 -4.55
N ILE A 74 -6.88 14.63 -3.95
CA ILE A 74 -6.70 14.57 -2.50
C ILE A 74 -5.58 15.53 -2.11
N THR A 75 -5.93 16.57 -1.35
CA THR A 75 -4.95 17.43 -0.70
C THR A 75 -4.32 16.68 0.46
N VAL A 76 -3.07 16.29 0.31
CA VAL A 76 -2.30 15.65 1.39
C VAL A 76 -1.80 16.76 2.31
N SER A 77 -2.56 17.11 3.34
CA SER A 77 -2.00 17.87 4.46
C SER A 77 -1.11 16.92 5.26
N GLU A 78 0.21 17.07 5.11
CA GLU A 78 1.22 16.53 6.05
C GLU A 78 1.23 15.00 6.29
N ALA A 79 0.72 14.16 5.38
CA ALA A 79 1.03 12.73 5.45
C ALA A 79 2.47 12.52 4.95
N SER A 80 3.43 12.62 5.88
CA SER A 80 4.82 12.15 5.81
C SER A 80 5.21 11.67 4.41
N SER A 81 5.61 12.63 3.56
CA SER A 81 6.27 12.32 2.30
C SER A 81 7.33 11.26 2.59
N PRO A 82 7.33 10.11 1.90
CA PRO A 82 8.41 9.14 2.04
C PRO A 82 9.72 9.90 1.86
N PRO A 83 10.71 9.74 2.76
CA PRO A 83 11.95 10.50 2.66
C PRO A 83 12.50 10.37 1.24
N LEU A 84 12.86 11.53 0.67
CA LEU A 84 13.62 11.58 -0.56
C LEU A 84 14.98 10.98 -0.23
N TYR A 85 15.18 9.70 -0.56
CA TYR A 85 16.49 9.05 -0.55
C TYR A 85 17.27 9.48 -1.79
#